data_AF-A0A0T1QBP3-F1
#
_entry.id   AF-A0A0T1QBP3-F1
#
_cell.length_a   1.000
_cell.length_b   1.000
_cell.length_c   1.000
_cell.angle_alpha   90.00
_cell.angle_beta   90.00
_cell.angle_gamma   90.00
#
_symmetry.space_group_name_H-M   'P 1'
#
loop_
_entity.id
_entity.type
_entity.pdbx_description
1 polymer ?
#
loop_
_entity_poly.entity_id
_entity_poly.type
_entity_poly.pdbx_seq_one_letter_code
_entity_poly.pdbx_strand_id
1 'polypeptide(L)'
;MHRIRRLLAGAGAVLVLATAGCTTARTDHSSGHAAHRYTYTKAQQAAIVAQAAAPLRGSEFRADCFSSHRRGDDPIVFPGQAGRSHIHEFYGNRTANASSTLQSLAAGTTNCTPQTDLSSYWTPTLYQNGVPVAPERVTVYYQGLTDPTRAVAHPRGLRYVVGNALATGPEQNPAARWSCVGRTESGRDFMNCPPGTKLENYLDFPTCWDGKNLDSPNHRDHMTYATGPSCPASHPVPVPRLELLITWPVNGGGLSLAGTRNGTNVTDAPGYTFHGDFFNAWDEGELRRRVADCINAGYICGTDGRPIQQ
;
A
#
# COMPACT_ATOMS: atom_id res chain seq x y z
N MET A 1 -11.97 -26.27 45.71
CA MET A 1 -11.72 -26.03 47.15
C MET A 1 -10.25 -25.68 47.35
N HIS A 2 -9.99 -24.64 48.16
CA HIS A 2 -8.69 -24.15 48.67
C HIS A 2 -7.74 -23.46 47.66
N ARG A 3 -7.56 -22.12 47.70
CA ARG A 3 -6.86 -21.26 48.71
C ARG A 3 -5.34 -21.58 48.71
N ILE A 4 -4.37 -20.66 48.73
CA ILE A 4 -4.28 -19.23 49.07
C ILE A 4 -2.79 -18.80 48.95
N ARG A 5 -2.54 -17.52 48.57
CA ARG A 5 -1.50 -16.55 49.03
C ARG A 5 0.00 -16.96 49.04
N ARG A 6 1.00 -16.07 49.03
CA ARG A 6 1.24 -14.62 48.80
C ARG A 6 2.79 -14.47 48.79
N LEU A 7 3.27 -13.44 48.09
CA LEU A 7 4.39 -12.52 48.39
C LEU A 7 5.46 -12.93 49.42
N LEU A 8 6.72 -12.60 49.11
CA LEU A 8 7.48 -11.60 49.87
C LEU A 8 8.77 -11.17 49.14
N ALA A 9 9.01 -9.86 49.17
CA ALA A 9 10.22 -9.18 48.79
C ALA A 9 11.34 -9.44 49.81
N GLY A 10 12.59 -9.39 49.36
CA GLY A 10 13.77 -9.42 50.22
C GLY A 10 14.88 -8.58 49.61
N ALA A 11 14.93 -7.30 49.95
CA ALA A 11 16.11 -6.47 49.80
C ALA A 11 17.12 -6.85 50.89
N GLY A 12 18.35 -7.17 50.50
CA GLY A 12 19.45 -7.46 51.42
C GLY A 12 20.74 -6.87 50.84
N ALA A 13 21.06 -5.65 51.25
CA ALA A 13 22.44 -5.16 51.21
C ALA A 13 23.22 -5.83 52.34
N VAL A 14 24.53 -6.09 52.15
CA VAL A 14 25.58 -5.96 53.19
C VAL A 14 26.98 -6.28 52.62
N LEU A 15 27.88 -5.38 53.02
CA LEU A 15 29.34 -5.44 53.21
C LEU A 15 30.35 -5.65 52.08
N VAL A 16 31.17 -4.60 51.98
CA VAL A 16 32.54 -4.50 51.49
C VAL A 16 33.48 -5.39 52.31
N LEU A 17 34.34 -6.13 51.61
CA LEU A 17 35.60 -6.68 52.13
C LEU A 17 36.70 -6.38 51.11
N ALA A 18 37.66 -5.57 51.54
CA ALA A 18 38.87 -5.25 50.80
C ALA A 18 39.95 -6.28 51.15
N THR A 19 40.60 -6.88 50.13
CA THR A 19 41.96 -7.42 50.28
C THR A 19 42.71 -7.46 48.95
N ALA A 20 43.91 -6.88 49.00
CA ALA A 20 45.17 -7.30 48.38
C ALA A 20 45.30 -7.30 46.85
N GLY A 21 46.27 -6.52 46.40
CA GLY A 21 46.63 -6.34 45.01
C GLY A 21 47.27 -7.57 44.37
N CYS A 22 46.98 -7.72 43.09
CA CYS A 22 47.83 -8.40 42.15
C CYS A 22 48.12 -7.41 41.01
N THR A 23 49.32 -6.84 41.03
CA THR A 23 49.83 -6.00 39.94
C THR A 23 50.17 -6.91 38.76
N THR A 24 49.21 -7.15 37.89
CA THR A 24 49.50 -7.61 36.53
C THR A 24 49.68 -6.36 35.67
N ALA A 25 50.94 -6.05 35.34
CA ALA A 25 51.27 -5.13 34.27
C ALA A 25 50.72 -5.70 32.96
N ARG A 26 49.49 -5.30 32.59
CA ARG A 26 49.03 -5.41 31.22
C ARG A 26 49.62 -4.23 30.47
N THR A 27 50.45 -4.54 29.50
CA THR A 27 50.88 -3.62 28.47
C THR A 27 49.63 -3.04 27.80
N ASP A 28 49.35 -1.77 28.05
CA ASP A 28 48.32 -1.00 27.36
C ASP A 28 48.76 -0.82 25.90
N HIS A 29 48.34 -1.75 25.05
CA HIS A 29 48.17 -1.49 23.62
C HIS A 29 46.67 -1.31 23.32
N SER A 30 46.06 -0.33 23.98
CA SER A 30 44.77 0.24 23.56
C SER A 30 45.07 1.47 22.69
N SER A 31 45.52 1.22 21.46
CA SER A 31 45.65 2.28 20.46
C SER A 31 44.27 2.89 20.16
N GLY A 32 44.07 4.13 20.61
CA GLY A 32 43.44 5.15 19.78
C GLY A 32 41.92 5.34 19.82
N HIS A 33 41.13 4.65 20.65
CA HIS A 33 39.67 4.89 20.71
C HIS A 33 39.12 5.36 22.07
N ALA A 34 39.94 5.42 23.13
CA ALA A 34 39.49 5.75 24.49
C ALA A 34 39.37 7.26 24.80
N ALA A 35 39.74 8.15 23.86
CA ALA A 35 39.90 9.59 24.14
C ALA A 35 38.76 10.51 23.64
N HIS A 36 37.68 9.97 23.07
CA HIS A 36 36.53 10.79 22.65
C HIS A 36 35.28 10.47 23.50
N ARG A 37 35.31 10.82 24.78
CA ARG A 37 34.07 10.91 25.57
C ARG A 37 33.31 12.16 25.16
N TYR A 38 32.52 12.05 24.11
CA TYR A 38 31.62 13.12 23.67
C TYR A 38 30.38 13.13 24.59
N THR A 39 30.27 14.13 25.46
CA THR A 39 29.08 14.36 26.27
C THR A 39 28.23 15.43 25.61
N TYR A 40 27.06 15.06 25.09
CA TYR A 40 26.10 16.03 24.56
C TYR A 40 25.66 17.01 25.66
N THR A 41 25.57 18.30 25.34
CA THR A 41 24.85 19.27 26.18
C THR A 41 23.37 18.91 26.27
N LYS A 42 22.66 19.38 27.31
CA LYS A 42 21.21 19.17 27.42
C LYS A 42 20.45 19.66 26.18
N ALA A 43 20.88 20.77 25.58
CA ALA A 43 20.29 21.31 24.35
C ALA A 43 20.50 20.37 23.16
N GLN A 44 21.70 19.79 23.00
CA GLN A 44 21.97 18.80 21.96
C GLN A 44 21.18 17.51 22.17
N GLN A 45 21.06 17.03 23.41
CA GLN A 45 20.22 15.87 23.73
C GLN A 45 18.76 16.14 23.35
N ALA A 46 18.23 17.31 23.72
CA ALA A 46 16.87 17.71 23.35
C ALA A 46 16.70 17.82 21.83
N ALA A 47 17.68 18.36 21.11
CA ALA A 47 17.64 18.45 19.65
C ALA A 47 17.66 17.08 18.97
N ILE A 48 18.49 16.14 19.46
CA ILE A 48 18.54 14.76 18.93
C ILE A 48 17.20 14.06 19.13
N VAL A 49 16.61 14.16 20.32
CA VAL A 49 15.29 13.57 20.60
C VAL A 49 14.22 14.22 19.73
N ALA A 50 14.25 15.55 19.55
CA ALA A 50 13.30 16.26 18.70
C ALA A 50 13.45 15.90 17.22
N GLN A 51 14.68 15.67 16.74
CA GLN A 51 14.94 15.24 15.36
C GLN A 51 14.43 13.81 15.13
N ALA A 52 14.68 12.88 16.05
CA ALA A 52 14.15 11.52 15.96
C ALA A 52 12.60 11.50 16.03
N ALA A 53 12.00 12.38 16.81
CA ALA A 53 10.55 12.51 16.88
C ALA A 53 9.94 13.34 15.72
N ALA A 54 10.77 13.88 14.82
CA ALA A 54 10.29 14.71 13.73
C ALA A 54 9.50 13.87 12.72
N PRO A 55 8.34 14.36 12.25
CA PRO A 55 7.61 13.71 11.18
C PRO A 55 8.43 13.50 9.90
N LEU A 56 8.30 12.34 9.29
CA LEU A 56 8.82 12.06 7.95
C LEU A 56 8.09 12.91 6.91
N ARG A 57 8.87 13.51 6.01
CA ARG A 57 8.38 14.37 4.93
C ARG A 57 8.18 13.55 3.66
N GLY A 58 7.11 13.87 2.92
CA GLY A 58 6.72 13.22 1.67
C GLY A 58 5.21 13.13 1.58
N SER A 59 4.59 13.72 0.56
CA SER A 59 3.13 13.85 0.47
C SER A 59 2.42 12.50 0.26
N GLU A 60 2.17 11.72 1.31
CA GLU A 60 1.63 10.36 1.18
C GLU A 60 0.82 9.94 2.42
N PHE A 61 -0.23 9.15 2.22
CA PHE A 61 -0.75 8.26 3.26
C PHE A 61 -1.07 6.89 2.65
N ARG A 62 -1.32 5.88 3.49
CA ARG A 62 -1.69 4.55 2.99
C ARG A 62 -2.93 3.97 3.67
N ALA A 63 -3.57 3.03 2.98
CA ALA A 63 -4.49 2.07 3.55
C ALA A 63 -3.96 0.66 3.31
N ASP A 64 -3.96 -0.17 4.34
CA ASP A 64 -3.54 -1.58 4.25
C ASP A 64 -4.78 -2.47 4.25
N CYS A 65 -4.99 -3.20 3.15
CA CYS A 65 -6.13 -4.08 2.91
C CYS A 65 -5.66 -5.53 2.69
N PHE A 66 -6.63 -6.44 2.62
CA PHE A 66 -6.38 -7.86 2.40
C PHE A 66 -7.28 -8.40 1.29
N SER A 67 -7.00 -9.64 0.85
CA SER A 67 -8.00 -10.41 0.08
C SER A 67 -9.32 -10.47 0.85
N SER A 68 -10.41 -10.12 0.17
CA SER A 68 -11.76 -10.34 0.65
C SER A 68 -12.34 -11.62 0.08
N HIS A 69 -12.41 -11.72 -1.25
CA HIS A 69 -13.05 -12.83 -1.96
C HIS A 69 -12.79 -12.75 -3.47
N ARG A 70 -13.12 -13.82 -4.20
CA ARG A 70 -13.04 -13.90 -5.67
C ARG A 70 -14.39 -14.05 -6.32
N ARG A 71 -14.64 -13.31 -7.39
CA ARG A 71 -15.86 -13.41 -8.22
C ARG A 71 -15.55 -13.09 -9.68
N GLY A 72 -16.30 -13.70 -10.60
CA GLY A 72 -16.35 -13.31 -12.01
C GLY A 72 -17.19 -12.05 -12.24
N ASP A 73 -17.07 -11.07 -11.34
CA ASP A 73 -17.93 -9.90 -11.28
C ASP A 73 -17.11 -8.64 -11.55
N ASP A 74 -17.75 -7.65 -12.17
CA ASP A 74 -17.19 -6.32 -12.34
C ASP A 74 -18.33 -5.28 -12.34
N PRO A 75 -18.55 -4.54 -11.23
CA PRO A 75 -19.62 -3.56 -11.14
C PRO A 75 -19.37 -2.28 -11.95
N ILE A 76 -18.16 -2.08 -12.49
CA ILE A 76 -17.82 -0.95 -13.36
C ILE A 76 -18.09 -1.34 -14.81
N VAL A 77 -17.46 -2.41 -15.28
CA VAL A 77 -17.48 -2.82 -16.70
C VAL A 77 -18.74 -3.60 -17.06
N PHE A 78 -19.27 -4.42 -16.14
CA PHE A 78 -20.44 -5.27 -16.35
C PHE A 78 -21.51 -5.08 -15.25
N PRO A 79 -22.01 -3.85 -15.05
CA PRO A 79 -22.92 -3.54 -13.95
C PRO A 79 -24.19 -4.42 -14.02
N GLY A 80 -24.51 -5.06 -12.89
CA GLY A 80 -25.65 -5.95 -12.73
C GLY A 80 -25.52 -7.34 -13.39
N GLN A 81 -24.39 -7.65 -14.04
CA GLN A 81 -24.19 -8.90 -14.77
C GLN A 81 -23.24 -9.83 -14.02
N ALA A 82 -23.77 -10.55 -13.03
CA ALA A 82 -23.00 -11.50 -12.23
C ALA A 82 -22.36 -12.60 -13.09
N GLY A 83 -21.09 -12.91 -12.82
CA GLY A 83 -20.33 -13.95 -13.53
C GLY A 83 -19.90 -13.57 -14.96
N ARG A 84 -20.19 -12.34 -15.42
CA ARG A 84 -19.85 -11.91 -16.78
C ARG A 84 -18.37 -11.65 -16.99
N SER A 85 -17.66 -11.18 -15.96
CA SER A 85 -16.23 -10.90 -16.03
C SER A 85 -15.39 -12.17 -15.84
N HIS A 86 -14.11 -12.09 -16.18
CA HIS A 86 -13.15 -13.06 -15.64
C HIS A 86 -13.01 -12.87 -14.12
N ILE A 87 -12.38 -13.83 -13.45
CA ILE A 87 -12.35 -13.86 -11.99
C ILE A 87 -11.41 -12.79 -11.45
N HIS A 88 -11.97 -11.83 -10.73
CA HIS A 88 -11.23 -10.84 -9.97
C HIS A 88 -11.06 -11.27 -8.51
N GLU A 89 -9.94 -10.84 -7.92
CA GLU A 89 -9.70 -10.83 -6.48
C GLU A 89 -10.07 -9.44 -5.94
N PHE A 90 -11.00 -9.40 -4.99
CA PHE A 90 -11.50 -8.17 -4.39
C PHE A 90 -10.80 -7.87 -3.05
N TYR A 91 -10.54 -6.59 -2.79
CA TYR A 91 -9.90 -6.05 -1.60
C TYR A 91 -10.74 -4.92 -0.98
N GLY A 92 -10.58 -4.70 0.31
CA GLY A 92 -11.30 -3.67 1.04
C GLY A 92 -12.74 -4.07 1.32
N ASN A 93 -13.69 -3.52 0.55
CA ASN A 93 -15.10 -3.78 0.76
C ASN A 93 -15.44 -5.28 0.63
N ARG A 94 -16.03 -5.84 1.68
CA ARG A 94 -16.37 -7.27 1.78
C ARG A 94 -17.63 -7.67 1.03
N THR A 95 -18.38 -6.71 0.53
CA THR A 95 -19.71 -6.92 -0.07
C THR A 95 -19.74 -6.65 -1.58
N ALA A 96 -18.62 -6.22 -2.15
CA ALA A 96 -18.50 -5.94 -3.58
C ALA A 96 -18.89 -7.17 -4.42
N ASN A 97 -19.63 -6.93 -5.49
CA ASN A 97 -20.16 -7.88 -6.47
C ASN A 97 -20.68 -7.10 -7.69
N ALA A 98 -21.17 -7.80 -8.72
CA ALA A 98 -21.61 -7.16 -9.98
C ALA A 98 -22.71 -6.09 -9.81
N SER A 99 -23.53 -6.15 -8.75
CA SER A 99 -24.61 -5.19 -8.49
C SER A 99 -24.19 -4.04 -7.55
N SER A 100 -22.90 -3.89 -7.26
CA SER A 100 -22.44 -2.89 -6.30
C SER A 100 -22.72 -1.47 -6.76
N THR A 101 -23.23 -0.67 -5.84
CA THR A 101 -23.42 0.77 -5.97
C THR A 101 -22.66 1.47 -4.85
N LEU A 102 -22.52 2.79 -4.94
CA LEU A 102 -21.96 3.56 -3.82
C LEU A 102 -22.74 3.31 -2.52
N GLN A 103 -24.07 3.21 -2.59
CA GLN A 103 -24.91 2.97 -1.42
C GLN A 103 -24.67 1.58 -0.82
N SER A 104 -24.57 0.54 -1.66
CA SER A 104 -24.33 -0.81 -1.14
C SER A 104 -22.93 -0.95 -0.54
N LEU A 105 -21.91 -0.35 -1.17
CA LEU A 105 -20.55 -0.34 -0.63
C LEU A 105 -20.49 0.42 0.70
N ALA A 106 -21.15 1.58 0.77
CA ALA A 106 -21.25 2.39 1.99
C ALA A 106 -21.96 1.69 3.16
N ALA A 107 -22.88 0.77 2.88
CA ALA A 107 -23.56 -0.04 3.88
C ALA A 107 -22.79 -1.32 4.25
N GLY A 108 -21.69 -1.60 3.54
CA GLY A 108 -20.88 -2.80 3.72
C GLY A 108 -19.89 -2.68 4.89
N THR A 109 -18.97 -3.64 4.93
CA THR A 109 -17.83 -3.65 5.84
C THR A 109 -16.54 -3.75 5.04
N THR A 110 -15.41 -3.43 5.65
CA THR A 110 -14.10 -3.45 4.99
C THR A 110 -13.11 -4.35 5.70
N ASN A 111 -12.11 -4.85 4.98
CA ASN A 111 -10.92 -5.45 5.55
C ASN A 111 -9.71 -4.49 5.53
N CYS A 112 -9.89 -3.24 5.14
CA CYS A 112 -8.84 -2.23 5.16
C CYS A 112 -8.58 -1.66 6.55
N THR A 113 -7.36 -1.19 6.76
CA THR A 113 -6.98 -0.26 7.83
C THR A 113 -6.59 1.05 7.16
N PRO A 114 -7.35 2.14 7.37
CA PRO A 114 -8.41 2.30 8.35
C PRO A 114 -9.74 1.66 7.95
N GLN A 115 -10.59 1.37 8.94
CA GLN A 115 -11.93 0.80 8.73
C GLN A 115 -12.93 1.79 8.10
N THR A 116 -12.55 3.07 7.99
CA THR A 116 -13.32 4.11 7.30
C THR A 116 -13.16 4.06 5.77
N ASP A 117 -12.19 3.29 5.26
CA ASP A 117 -12.11 2.98 3.83
C ASP A 117 -13.08 1.84 3.47
N LEU A 118 -14.29 2.21 3.06
CA LEU A 118 -15.28 1.26 2.55
C LEU A 118 -15.16 1.05 1.03
N SER A 119 -14.12 1.57 0.39
CA SER A 119 -13.91 1.42 -1.05
C SER A 119 -13.65 -0.03 -1.43
N SER A 120 -13.94 -0.34 -2.70
CA SER A 120 -13.59 -1.63 -3.29
C SER A 120 -12.45 -1.43 -4.27
N TYR A 121 -11.45 -2.30 -4.19
CA TYR A 121 -10.36 -2.39 -5.15
C TYR A 121 -10.34 -3.83 -5.65
N TRP A 122 -10.14 -4.06 -6.94
CA TRP A 122 -9.99 -5.42 -7.44
C TRP A 122 -9.02 -5.50 -8.60
N THR A 123 -8.43 -6.68 -8.76
CA THR A 123 -7.50 -7.00 -9.84
C THR A 123 -7.77 -8.41 -10.34
N PRO A 124 -7.26 -8.82 -11.50
CA PRO A 124 -7.31 -10.21 -11.93
C PRO A 124 -6.75 -11.17 -10.88
N THR A 125 -7.41 -12.32 -10.73
CA THR A 125 -6.90 -13.38 -9.85
C THR A 125 -5.55 -13.87 -10.36
N LEU A 126 -4.53 -13.88 -9.50
CA LEU A 126 -3.26 -14.53 -9.77
C LEU A 126 -3.38 -16.04 -9.59
N TYR A 127 -2.75 -16.81 -10.48
CA TYR A 127 -2.59 -18.25 -10.36
C TYR A 127 -1.12 -18.60 -10.34
N GLN A 128 -0.79 -19.67 -9.61
CA GLN A 128 0.48 -20.37 -9.75
C GLN A 128 0.19 -21.84 -10.04
N ASN A 129 0.69 -22.34 -11.17
CA ASN A 129 0.46 -23.71 -11.64
C ASN A 129 -1.03 -24.08 -11.68
N GLY A 130 -1.88 -23.14 -12.11
CA GLY A 130 -3.33 -23.32 -12.21
C GLY A 130 -4.09 -23.21 -10.88
N VAL A 131 -3.41 -22.96 -9.76
CA VAL A 131 -4.05 -22.77 -8.44
C VAL A 131 -4.16 -21.27 -8.13
N PRO A 132 -5.34 -20.74 -7.78
CA PRO A 132 -5.50 -19.33 -7.50
C PRO A 132 -4.85 -18.93 -6.18
N VAL A 133 -4.07 -17.86 -6.18
CA VAL A 133 -3.28 -17.38 -5.06
C VAL A 133 -3.84 -16.06 -4.55
N ALA A 134 -4.09 -15.98 -3.24
CA ALA A 134 -4.50 -14.73 -2.61
C ALA A 134 -3.25 -13.92 -2.25
N PRO A 135 -3.28 -12.59 -2.35
CA PRO A 135 -2.18 -11.79 -1.86
C PRO A 135 -2.07 -11.89 -0.35
N GLU A 136 -0.85 -11.84 0.15
CA GLU A 136 -0.56 -11.76 1.58
C GLU A 136 -0.92 -10.38 2.14
N ARG A 137 -0.75 -9.34 1.31
CA ARG A 137 -0.98 -7.94 1.67
C ARG A 137 -1.26 -7.10 0.44
N VAL A 138 -2.18 -6.15 0.58
CA VAL A 138 -2.44 -5.10 -0.41
C VAL A 138 -2.27 -3.76 0.31
N THR A 139 -1.29 -2.97 -0.10
CA THR A 139 -1.13 -1.60 0.38
C THR A 139 -1.58 -0.64 -0.73
N VAL A 140 -2.56 0.19 -0.41
CA VAL A 140 -3.04 1.28 -1.28
C VAL A 140 -2.36 2.56 -0.82
N TYR A 141 -1.37 3.02 -1.58
CA TYR A 141 -0.74 4.31 -1.35
C TYR A 141 -1.55 5.41 -2.01
N TYR A 142 -1.72 6.53 -1.31
CA TYR A 142 -2.28 7.78 -1.83
C TYR A 142 -1.17 8.82 -1.83
N GLN A 143 -0.68 9.18 -3.01
CA GLN A 143 0.55 9.97 -3.17
C GLN A 143 0.31 11.30 -3.87
N GLY A 144 0.71 12.40 -3.25
CA GLY A 144 0.71 13.73 -3.84
C GLY A 144 1.87 13.94 -4.79
N LEU A 145 1.76 13.43 -6.02
CA LEU A 145 2.81 13.58 -7.04
C LEU A 145 2.62 14.80 -7.94
N THR A 146 1.36 15.17 -8.22
CA THR A 146 1.01 16.30 -9.10
C THR A 146 0.34 17.38 -8.27
N ASP A 147 0.92 18.58 -8.26
CA ASP A 147 0.43 19.75 -7.51
C ASP A 147 -0.09 19.41 -6.08
N PRO A 148 0.75 18.79 -5.22
CA PRO A 148 0.30 18.19 -3.96
C PRO A 148 -0.32 19.18 -2.98
N THR A 149 0.01 20.46 -3.05
CA THR A 149 -0.58 21.49 -2.17
C THR A 149 -2.00 21.87 -2.58
N ARG A 150 -2.41 21.55 -3.82
CA ARG A 150 -3.75 21.77 -4.35
C ARG A 150 -4.54 20.47 -4.57
N ALA A 151 -3.92 19.33 -4.34
CA ALA A 151 -4.56 18.03 -4.47
C ALA A 151 -5.81 17.95 -3.58
N VAL A 152 -6.91 17.42 -4.13
CA VAL A 152 -8.17 17.20 -3.41
C VAL A 152 -8.43 15.70 -3.23
N ALA A 153 -9.24 15.36 -2.23
CA ALA A 153 -9.73 14.00 -2.07
C ALA A 153 -10.49 13.53 -3.30
N HIS A 154 -10.30 12.26 -3.68
CA HIS A 154 -11.14 11.63 -4.69
C HIS A 154 -12.61 11.78 -4.29
N PRO A 155 -13.48 12.27 -5.19
CA PRO A 155 -14.89 12.41 -4.87
C PRO A 155 -15.51 11.04 -4.62
N ARG A 156 -16.41 10.99 -3.64
CA ARG A 156 -17.10 9.74 -3.28
C ARG A 156 -17.91 9.25 -4.49
N GLY A 157 -17.80 7.96 -4.79
CA GLY A 157 -18.42 7.34 -5.96
C GLY A 157 -17.60 7.38 -7.25
N LEU A 158 -16.44 8.06 -7.26
CA LEU A 158 -15.47 7.98 -8.35
C LEU A 158 -15.11 6.51 -8.61
N ARG A 159 -15.12 6.11 -9.87
CA ARG A 159 -14.76 4.75 -10.28
C ARG A 159 -14.10 4.73 -11.64
N TYR A 160 -13.04 3.93 -11.79
CA TYR A 160 -12.32 3.81 -13.04
C TYR A 160 -11.40 2.58 -13.06
N VAL A 161 -10.99 2.21 -14.27
CA VAL A 161 -10.16 1.04 -14.57
C VAL A 161 -8.79 1.49 -15.09
N VAL A 162 -7.71 0.88 -14.62
CA VAL A 162 -6.34 1.19 -15.06
C VAL A 162 -5.60 -0.07 -15.50
N GLY A 163 -4.47 0.08 -16.20
CA GLY A 163 -3.78 -1.04 -16.85
C GLY A 163 -4.43 -1.44 -18.17
N ASN A 164 -4.04 -2.59 -18.73
CA ASN A 164 -4.50 -3.03 -20.05
C ASN A 164 -4.76 -4.54 -20.09
N ALA A 165 -6.02 -4.93 -19.89
CA ALA A 165 -6.48 -6.32 -19.94
C ALA A 165 -6.31 -6.99 -21.31
N LEU A 166 -6.17 -6.19 -22.39
CA LEU A 166 -6.06 -6.65 -23.77
C LEU A 166 -4.64 -6.50 -24.33
N ALA A 167 -3.66 -6.15 -23.48
CA ALA A 167 -2.27 -6.04 -23.89
C ALA A 167 -1.81 -7.32 -24.58
N THR A 168 -1.16 -7.20 -25.73
CA THR A 168 -0.54 -8.33 -26.45
C THR A 168 0.97 -8.43 -26.24
N GLY A 169 1.53 -7.51 -25.45
CA GLY A 169 2.92 -7.56 -25.02
C GLY A 169 3.24 -6.54 -23.91
N PRO A 170 4.43 -6.65 -23.28
CA PRO A 170 4.76 -5.93 -22.06
C PRO A 170 4.71 -4.40 -22.17
N GLU A 171 5.14 -3.82 -23.30
CA GLU A 171 5.19 -2.37 -23.49
C GLU A 171 3.80 -1.70 -23.59
N GLN A 172 2.73 -2.49 -23.76
CA GLN A 172 1.37 -1.96 -23.88
C GLN A 172 0.68 -1.72 -22.53
N ASN A 173 1.38 -1.97 -21.42
CA ASN A 173 0.83 -1.79 -20.08
C ASN A 173 1.78 -1.05 -19.13
N PRO A 174 2.05 0.24 -19.39
CA PRO A 174 3.02 1.02 -18.62
C PRO A 174 2.58 1.31 -17.17
N ALA A 175 1.31 1.10 -16.83
CA ALA A 175 0.78 1.31 -15.48
C ALA A 175 1.13 0.17 -14.51
N ALA A 176 1.37 -1.04 -15.03
CA ALA A 176 1.67 -2.23 -14.23
C ALA A 176 3.17 -2.53 -14.21
N ARG A 177 3.70 -2.89 -13.05
CA ARG A 177 5.07 -3.39 -12.89
C ARG A 177 5.13 -4.56 -11.93
N TRP A 178 6.03 -5.48 -12.20
CA TRP A 178 6.29 -6.67 -11.40
C TRP A 178 7.71 -6.61 -10.85
N SER A 179 7.89 -6.95 -9.59
CA SER A 179 9.18 -7.04 -8.93
C SER A 179 9.19 -8.22 -7.95
N CYS A 180 10.30 -8.39 -7.24
CA CYS A 180 10.40 -9.33 -6.14
C CYS A 180 10.73 -8.54 -4.87
N VAL A 181 10.12 -8.91 -3.74
CA VAL A 181 10.38 -8.28 -2.45
C VAL A 181 11.89 -8.18 -2.20
N GLY A 182 12.35 -6.97 -1.88
CA GLY A 182 13.75 -6.68 -1.58
C GLY A 182 14.66 -6.54 -2.81
N ARG A 183 14.10 -6.48 -4.02
CA ARG A 183 14.85 -6.23 -5.27
C ARG A 183 14.46 -4.89 -5.87
N THR A 184 15.41 -4.24 -6.54
CA THR A 184 15.19 -2.99 -7.27
C THR A 184 14.74 -3.21 -8.72
N GLU A 185 15.07 -4.38 -9.27
CA GLU A 185 14.70 -4.76 -10.63
C GLU A 185 13.18 -4.93 -10.75
N SER A 186 12.61 -4.43 -11.84
CA SER A 186 11.20 -4.63 -12.17
C SER A 186 11.01 -4.82 -13.67
N GLY A 187 9.92 -5.51 -14.02
CA GLY A 187 9.52 -5.79 -15.39
C GLY A 187 8.06 -5.46 -15.65
N ARG A 188 7.67 -5.48 -16.93
CA ARG A 188 6.28 -5.28 -17.39
C ARG A 188 5.51 -6.60 -17.54
N ASP A 189 6.15 -7.71 -17.22
CA ASP A 189 5.56 -9.05 -17.14
C ASP A 189 6.07 -9.74 -15.86
N PHE A 190 5.58 -10.93 -15.55
CA PHE A 190 5.95 -11.68 -14.36
C PHE A 190 7.47 -11.80 -14.19
N MET A 191 7.93 -11.48 -12.98
CA MET A 191 9.31 -11.73 -12.56
C MET A 191 9.44 -13.15 -12.01
N ASN A 192 10.50 -13.86 -12.41
CA ASN A 192 10.84 -15.15 -11.81
C ASN A 192 11.58 -14.91 -10.49
N CYS A 193 10.83 -14.78 -9.40
CA CYS A 193 11.40 -14.44 -8.10
C CYS A 193 12.19 -15.60 -7.49
N PRO A 194 13.37 -15.36 -6.87
CA PRO A 194 14.16 -16.42 -6.25
C PRO A 194 13.44 -17.11 -5.08
N PRO A 195 13.81 -18.36 -4.76
CA PRO A 195 13.33 -19.04 -3.56
C PRO A 195 13.53 -18.19 -2.29
N GLY A 196 12.54 -18.19 -1.40
CA GLY A 196 12.56 -17.41 -0.15
C GLY A 196 12.18 -15.94 -0.31
N THR A 197 11.99 -15.45 -1.55
CA THR A 197 11.39 -14.14 -1.82
C THR A 197 9.91 -14.28 -2.18
N LYS A 198 9.27 -13.14 -2.47
CA LYS A 198 7.86 -13.02 -2.84
C LYS A 198 7.73 -12.14 -4.07
N LEU A 199 6.72 -12.38 -4.89
CA LEU A 199 6.36 -11.52 -6.01
C LEU A 199 5.66 -10.26 -5.49
N GLU A 200 6.04 -9.10 -6.03
CA GLU A 200 5.32 -7.84 -5.85
C GLU A 200 4.77 -7.37 -7.18
N ASN A 201 3.54 -6.89 -7.14
CA ASN A 201 2.93 -6.14 -8.24
C ASN A 201 2.68 -4.70 -7.77
N TYR A 202 2.87 -3.76 -8.68
CA TYR A 202 2.51 -2.38 -8.47
C TYR A 202 1.67 -1.90 -9.66
N LEU A 203 0.59 -1.19 -9.35
CA LEU A 203 -0.31 -0.64 -10.35
C LEU A 203 -0.56 0.84 -10.07
N ASP A 204 -0.14 1.69 -11.00
CA ASP A 204 -0.18 3.14 -10.87
C ASP A 204 -1.44 3.73 -11.51
N PHE A 205 -2.22 4.44 -10.71
CA PHE A 205 -3.44 5.13 -11.15
C PHE A 205 -3.13 6.57 -11.62
N PRO A 206 -4.02 7.23 -12.37
CA PRO A 206 -3.80 8.61 -12.81
C PRO A 206 -3.90 9.63 -11.66
N THR A 207 -3.36 10.84 -11.87
CA THR A 207 -3.26 11.90 -10.85
C THR A 207 -4.13 13.13 -11.11
N CYS A 208 -4.85 13.15 -12.23
CA CYS A 208 -5.62 14.31 -12.65
C CYS A 208 -7.04 13.91 -13.03
N TRP A 209 -8.02 14.58 -12.41
CA TRP A 209 -9.45 14.38 -12.63
C TRP A 209 -10.04 15.55 -13.44
N ASP A 210 -11.04 15.27 -14.26
CA ASP A 210 -11.77 16.28 -15.06
C ASP A 210 -12.58 17.29 -14.23
N GLY A 211 -12.73 17.04 -12.93
CA GLY A 211 -13.45 17.91 -12.01
C GLY A 211 -14.96 17.77 -12.07
N LYS A 212 -15.49 16.84 -12.86
CA LYS A 212 -16.93 16.72 -13.13
C LYS A 212 -17.45 15.29 -13.04
N ASN A 213 -16.82 14.33 -13.71
CA ASN A 213 -17.41 13.01 -13.94
C ASN A 213 -16.87 11.98 -12.95
N LEU A 214 -17.76 11.24 -12.29
CA LEU A 214 -17.37 10.13 -11.40
C LEU A 214 -17.09 8.82 -12.14
N ASP A 215 -17.46 8.77 -13.42
CA ASP A 215 -17.24 7.66 -14.35
C ASP A 215 -17.35 8.21 -15.78
N SER A 216 -16.79 7.50 -16.76
CA SER A 216 -16.92 7.81 -18.20
C SER A 216 -17.40 6.56 -18.96
N PRO A 217 -17.90 6.68 -20.21
CA PRO A 217 -18.41 5.51 -20.95
C PRO A 217 -17.40 4.37 -21.14
N ASN A 218 -16.10 4.68 -21.10
CA ASN A 218 -15.02 3.71 -21.15
C ASN A 218 -14.32 3.51 -19.80
N HIS A 219 -14.86 4.09 -18.72
CA HIS A 219 -14.37 4.02 -17.36
C HIS A 219 -12.94 4.54 -17.14
N ARG A 220 -12.45 5.43 -18.03
CA ARG A 220 -11.05 5.89 -18.06
C ARG A 220 -10.90 7.37 -18.36
N ASP A 221 -11.61 7.89 -19.36
CA ASP A 221 -11.40 9.23 -19.94
C ASP A 221 -11.64 10.42 -19.00
N HIS A 222 -12.24 10.21 -17.83
CA HIS A 222 -12.42 11.25 -16.82
C HIS A 222 -11.18 11.41 -15.91
N MET A 223 -10.15 10.57 -16.10
CA MET A 223 -8.89 10.57 -15.38
C MET A 223 -7.71 10.57 -16.37
N THR A 224 -6.62 11.29 -16.05
CA THR A 224 -5.40 11.28 -16.86
C THR A 224 -4.14 11.33 -16.01
N TYR A 225 -3.05 10.77 -16.55
CA TYR A 225 -1.72 10.87 -15.95
C TYR A 225 -1.15 12.26 -16.27
N ALA A 226 -0.59 12.93 -15.26
CA ALA A 226 0.18 14.14 -15.49
C ALA A 226 1.51 13.81 -16.18
N THR A 227 1.91 14.60 -17.16
CA THR A 227 3.23 14.51 -17.81
C THR A 227 4.25 15.50 -17.21
N GLY A 228 3.82 16.32 -16.25
CA GLY A 228 4.62 17.34 -15.60
C GLY A 228 4.09 17.66 -14.19
N PRO A 229 4.51 18.79 -13.59
CA PRO A 229 4.17 19.13 -12.21
C PRO A 229 2.69 19.52 -12.01
N SER A 230 1.97 19.77 -13.10
CA SER A 230 0.59 20.25 -13.09
C SER A 230 -0.29 19.38 -13.99
N CYS A 231 -1.57 19.35 -13.65
CA CYS A 231 -2.57 18.69 -14.47
C CYS A 231 -2.88 19.48 -15.75
N PRO A 232 -3.24 18.78 -16.84
CA PRO A 232 -3.64 19.44 -18.09
C PRO A 232 -4.99 20.16 -17.93
N ALA A 233 -5.27 21.12 -18.81
CA ALA A 233 -6.53 21.88 -18.78
C ALA A 233 -7.78 21.01 -18.95
N SER A 234 -7.67 19.85 -19.62
CA SER A 234 -8.77 18.88 -19.74
C SER A 234 -9.08 18.16 -18.43
N HIS A 235 -8.11 18.08 -17.51
CA HIS A 235 -8.23 17.39 -16.23
C HIS A 235 -7.69 18.24 -15.08
N PRO A 236 -8.24 19.42 -14.81
CA PRO A 236 -7.56 20.46 -14.04
C PRO A 236 -7.46 20.17 -12.54
N VAL A 237 -8.07 19.09 -12.05
CA VAL A 237 -8.15 18.79 -10.61
C VAL A 237 -7.10 17.76 -10.22
N PRO A 238 -6.02 18.17 -9.51
CA PRO A 238 -5.06 17.22 -8.98
C PRO A 238 -5.71 16.38 -7.88
N VAL A 239 -5.46 15.07 -7.93
CA VAL A 239 -5.87 14.10 -6.92
C VAL A 239 -4.67 13.21 -6.55
N PRO A 240 -4.65 12.58 -5.37
CA PRO A 240 -3.59 11.66 -5.01
C PRO A 240 -3.46 10.54 -6.05
N ARG A 241 -2.24 10.17 -6.45
CA ARG A 241 -2.02 8.91 -7.16
C ARG A 241 -2.40 7.75 -6.23
N LEU A 242 -3.27 6.86 -6.67
CA LEU A 242 -3.33 5.53 -6.06
C LEU A 242 -2.21 4.66 -6.63
N GLU A 243 -1.44 4.00 -5.77
CA GLU A 243 -0.61 2.87 -6.16
C GLU A 243 -1.08 1.64 -5.36
N LEU A 244 -1.51 0.59 -6.08
CA LEU A 244 -1.74 -0.70 -5.45
C LEU A 244 -0.42 -1.46 -5.42
N LEU A 245 0.20 -1.57 -4.24
CA LEU A 245 1.29 -2.50 -3.99
C LEU A 245 0.72 -3.81 -3.45
N ILE A 246 0.84 -4.87 -4.23
CA ILE A 246 0.31 -6.19 -3.88
C ILE A 246 1.47 -7.16 -3.70
N THR A 247 1.60 -7.72 -2.49
CA THR A 247 2.57 -8.78 -2.19
C THR A 247 1.90 -10.15 -2.31
N TRP A 248 2.42 -11.00 -3.18
CA TRP A 248 1.93 -12.37 -3.38
C TRP A 248 2.89 -13.37 -2.74
N PRO A 249 2.41 -14.37 -1.98
CA PRO A 249 3.25 -15.34 -1.29
C PRO A 249 3.78 -16.43 -2.25
N VAL A 250 4.30 -16.03 -3.40
CA VAL A 250 4.82 -16.90 -4.47
C VAL A 250 6.20 -16.47 -4.91
N ASN A 251 6.98 -17.44 -5.37
CA ASN A 251 8.24 -17.24 -6.09
C ASN A 251 8.35 -18.33 -7.17
N GLY A 252 9.35 -18.24 -8.04
CA GLY A 252 9.50 -19.14 -9.17
C GLY A 252 8.61 -18.78 -10.36
N GLY A 253 8.41 -19.74 -11.26
CA GLY A 253 7.58 -19.61 -12.46
C GLY A 253 6.15 -20.16 -12.28
N GLY A 254 5.50 -20.45 -13.41
CA GLY A 254 4.14 -21.00 -13.46
C GLY A 254 3.05 -19.98 -13.15
N LEU A 255 3.35 -18.69 -13.25
CA LEU A 255 2.45 -17.60 -12.93
C LEU A 255 1.54 -17.28 -14.13
N SER A 256 0.27 -17.04 -13.84
CA SER A 256 -0.71 -16.56 -14.81
C SER A 256 -1.79 -15.72 -14.13
N LEU A 257 -2.53 -14.95 -14.91
CA LEU A 257 -3.68 -14.18 -14.47
C LEU A 257 -4.98 -14.79 -14.99
N ALA A 258 -6.07 -14.53 -14.29
CA ALA A 258 -7.38 -14.48 -14.93
C ALA A 258 -7.37 -13.39 -16.02
N GLY A 259 -8.13 -13.59 -17.09
CA GLY A 259 -8.28 -12.58 -18.13
C GLY A 259 -9.31 -12.99 -19.15
N THR A 260 -9.36 -12.25 -20.26
CA THR A 260 -10.25 -12.54 -21.38
C THR A 260 -9.45 -12.55 -22.67
N ARG A 261 -9.52 -13.65 -23.43
CA ARG A 261 -8.88 -13.79 -24.75
C ARG A 261 -9.95 -14.15 -25.76
N ASN A 262 -10.09 -13.34 -26.82
CA ASN A 262 -11.10 -13.52 -27.87
C ASN A 262 -12.53 -13.69 -27.31
N GLY A 263 -12.90 -12.90 -26.30
CA GLY A 263 -14.22 -12.93 -25.67
C GLY A 263 -14.46 -14.11 -24.73
N THR A 264 -13.47 -14.98 -24.51
CA THR A 264 -13.55 -16.12 -23.58
C THR A 264 -12.71 -15.83 -22.33
N ASN A 265 -13.27 -16.11 -21.15
CA ASN A 265 -12.52 -16.02 -19.91
C ASN A 265 -11.47 -17.13 -19.81
N VAL A 266 -10.27 -16.75 -19.41
CA VAL A 266 -9.11 -17.65 -19.29
C VAL A 266 -8.44 -17.47 -17.94
N THR A 267 -7.59 -18.43 -17.56
CA THR A 267 -6.76 -18.40 -16.34
C THR A 267 -5.26 -18.50 -16.65
N ASP A 268 -4.90 -18.41 -17.93
CA ASP A 268 -3.53 -18.51 -18.46
C ASP A 268 -3.05 -17.17 -19.04
N ALA A 269 -3.64 -16.05 -18.62
CA ALA A 269 -3.27 -14.74 -19.14
C ALA A 269 -1.88 -14.31 -18.62
N PRO A 270 -1.07 -13.66 -19.46
CA PRO A 270 0.27 -13.21 -19.08
C PRO A 270 0.24 -11.99 -18.15
N GLY A 271 1.32 -11.75 -17.41
CA GLY A 271 1.40 -10.70 -16.39
C GLY A 271 1.30 -9.27 -16.96
N TYR A 272 1.63 -9.07 -18.24
CA TYR A 272 1.42 -7.78 -18.91
C TYR A 272 -0.05 -7.42 -19.16
N THR A 273 -1.00 -8.32 -18.91
CA THR A 273 -2.44 -8.02 -18.97
C THR A 273 -3.01 -7.48 -17.65
N PHE A 274 -2.16 -7.29 -16.64
CA PHE A 274 -2.58 -6.85 -15.32
C PHE A 274 -3.34 -5.52 -15.37
N HIS A 275 -4.42 -5.43 -14.63
CA HIS A 275 -5.23 -4.23 -14.53
C HIS A 275 -5.84 -4.19 -13.14
N GLY A 276 -6.50 -3.10 -12.85
CA GLY A 276 -7.19 -2.96 -11.60
C GLY A 276 -8.18 -1.84 -11.62
N ASP A 277 -9.07 -1.93 -10.66
CA ASP A 277 -10.30 -1.19 -10.62
C ASP A 277 -10.45 -0.60 -9.24
N PHE A 278 -11.00 0.60 -9.20
CA PHE A 278 -11.26 1.31 -7.97
C PHE A 278 -12.69 1.83 -7.99
N PHE A 279 -13.43 1.60 -6.91
CA PHE A 279 -14.71 2.24 -6.65
C PHE A 279 -14.68 2.90 -5.27
N ASN A 280 -14.54 4.23 -5.28
CA ASN A 280 -14.37 5.04 -4.09
C ASN A 280 -15.63 5.07 -3.22
N ALA A 281 -15.54 4.52 -2.02
CA ALA A 281 -16.59 4.62 -0.99
C ALA A 281 -16.04 5.05 0.38
N TRP A 282 -14.83 5.64 0.42
CA TRP A 282 -14.27 6.26 1.61
C TRP A 282 -15.26 7.18 2.32
N ASP A 283 -15.21 7.20 3.66
CA ASP A 283 -15.73 8.33 4.41
C ASP A 283 -15.12 9.65 3.89
N GLU A 284 -15.99 10.57 3.46
CA GLU A 284 -15.55 11.78 2.76
C GLU A 284 -14.79 12.73 3.70
N GLY A 285 -15.20 12.79 4.96
CA GLY A 285 -14.55 13.59 5.99
C GLY A 285 -13.13 13.12 6.25
N GLU A 286 -12.97 11.83 6.45
CA GLU A 286 -11.69 11.21 6.74
C GLU A 286 -10.73 11.24 5.54
N LEU A 287 -11.21 10.97 4.31
CA LEU A 287 -10.35 11.06 3.13
C LEU A 287 -9.87 12.49 2.90
N ARG A 288 -10.76 13.48 3.04
CA ARG A 288 -10.40 14.91 2.93
C ARG A 288 -9.39 15.32 4.00
N ARG A 289 -9.58 14.88 5.23
CA ARG A 289 -8.64 15.12 6.34
C ARG A 289 -7.25 14.56 6.02
N ARG A 290 -7.17 13.32 5.53
CA ARG A 290 -5.89 12.69 5.15
C ARG A 290 -5.19 13.42 4.01
N VAL A 291 -5.93 13.86 3.00
CA VAL A 291 -5.35 14.68 1.92
C VAL A 291 -4.79 15.98 2.48
N ALA A 292 -5.51 16.68 3.36
CA ALA A 292 -5.03 17.91 3.98
C ALA A 292 -3.79 17.68 4.86
N ASP A 293 -3.89 16.75 5.81
CA ASP A 293 -2.91 16.56 6.88
C ASP A 293 -1.62 15.85 6.40
N CYS A 294 -1.70 15.07 5.33
CA CYS A 294 -0.59 14.26 4.84
C CYS A 294 -0.08 14.76 3.50
N ILE A 295 -0.97 14.90 2.52
CA ILE A 295 -0.57 15.26 1.15
C ILE A 295 -0.28 16.75 1.04
N ASN A 296 -1.24 17.61 1.37
CA ASN A 296 -1.08 19.06 1.24
C ASN A 296 0.00 19.60 2.21
N ALA A 297 0.09 19.02 3.42
CA ALA A 297 1.08 19.40 4.43
C ALA A 297 2.50 18.81 4.20
N GLY A 298 2.64 17.83 3.30
CA GLY A 298 3.92 17.24 2.92
C GLY A 298 4.50 16.25 3.93
N TYR A 299 3.67 15.37 4.49
CA TYR A 299 4.05 14.35 5.46
C TYR A 299 3.70 12.94 5.00
N ILE A 300 4.58 11.99 5.31
CA ILE A 300 4.29 10.58 5.12
C ILE A 300 3.45 10.16 6.31
N CYS A 301 2.25 9.66 6.07
CA CYS A 301 1.33 9.23 7.09
C CYS A 301 1.09 7.73 7.09
N GLY A 302 0.88 7.19 8.29
CA GLY A 302 0.50 5.79 8.47
C GLY A 302 -0.98 5.54 8.14
N THR A 303 -1.44 4.31 8.40
CA THR A 303 -2.84 3.92 8.23
C THR A 303 -3.79 4.64 9.19
N ASP A 304 -3.29 5.19 10.29
CA ASP A 304 -4.03 6.08 11.20
C ASP A 304 -4.22 7.51 10.64
N GLY A 305 -3.59 7.82 9.50
CA GLY A 305 -3.67 9.11 8.85
C GLY A 305 -2.96 10.21 9.66
N ARG A 306 -1.88 9.83 10.37
CA ARG A 306 -1.01 10.74 11.10
C ARG A 306 0.44 10.59 10.60
N PRO A 307 1.25 11.66 10.66
CA PRO A 307 2.63 11.58 10.23
C PRO A 307 3.43 10.53 11.01
N ILE A 308 4.17 9.68 10.29
CA ILE A 308 5.10 8.73 10.91
C ILE A 308 6.39 9.46 11.32
N GLN A 309 7.00 9.04 12.42
CA GLN A 309 8.26 9.61 12.92
C GLN A 309 9.47 8.92 12.28
N GLN A 310 10.65 9.57 12.38
CA GLN A 310 11.93 9.04 11.89
C GLN A 310 12.39 7.79 12.63
#